data_AF-A0A3C2A4Z5-F1
#
_entry.id   AF-A0A3C2A4Z5-F1
#
_cell.length_a   1.000
_cell.length_b   1.000
_cell.length_c   1.000
_cell.angle_alpha   90.00
_cell.angle_beta   90.00
_cell.angle_gamma   90.00
#
_symmetry.space_group_name_H-M   'P 1'
#
loop_
_entity.id
_entity.type
_entity.pdbx_description
1 polymer ?
#
loop_
_entity_poly.entity_id
_entity_poly.type
_entity_poly.pdbx_seq_one_letter_code
_entity_poly.pdbx_strand_id
1 'polypeptide(L)'
;MSATYQQDRWRAEFFVPFQFGRAWEDLAPSEQDKPHLYPPGEVGSLGWLTLNVRGNYLINDRLSAQLAVENILDTHYRPYSSGISAPGRNIVVALRRRL
;
A
#
# COMPACT_ATOMS: atom_id res chain seq x y z
N MET A 1 -0.74 -5.99 7.56
CA MET A 1 -1.35 -7.29 7.95
C MET A 1 -1.91 -7.95 6.70
N SER A 2 -1.91 -9.28 6.57
CA SER A 2 -2.59 -9.94 5.45
C SER A 2 -3.21 -11.28 5.84
N ALA A 3 -4.21 -11.69 5.09
CA ALA A 3 -4.85 -13.00 5.12
C ALA A 3 -4.75 -13.62 3.73
N THR A 4 -4.23 -14.84 3.64
CA THR A 4 -4.05 -15.56 2.37
C THR A 4 -4.90 -16.81 2.36
N TYR A 5 -5.57 -17.04 1.24
CA TYR A 5 -6.27 -18.27 0.91
C TYR A 5 -5.59 -18.92 -0.30
N GLN A 6 -5.35 -20.24 -0.24
CA GLN A 6 -4.74 -20.99 -1.32
C GLN A 6 -5.43 -22.34 -1.48
N GLN A 7 -5.92 -22.62 -2.69
CA GLN A 7 -6.52 -23.90 -3.06
C GLN A 7 -6.20 -24.21 -4.53
N ASP A 8 -5.63 -25.38 -4.78
CA ASP A 8 -5.25 -25.87 -6.11
C ASP A 8 -4.48 -24.81 -6.94
N ARG A 9 -5.15 -24.28 -7.96
CA ARG A 9 -4.61 -23.29 -8.91
C ARG A 9 -4.88 -21.86 -8.48
N TRP A 10 -5.60 -21.64 -7.39
CA TRP A 10 -6.00 -20.32 -6.90
C TRP A 10 -5.18 -19.91 -5.68
N ARG A 11 -4.75 -18.65 -5.68
CA ARG A 11 -4.27 -17.95 -4.49
C ARG A 11 -4.92 -16.58 -4.43
N ALA A 12 -5.54 -16.28 -3.30
CA ALA A 12 -6.11 -14.96 -3.01
C ALA A 12 -5.47 -14.42 -1.73
N GLU A 13 -5.22 -13.11 -1.70
CA GLU A 13 -4.67 -12.42 -0.55
C GLU A 13 -5.44 -11.12 -0.33
N PHE A 14 -5.93 -10.93 0.88
CA PHE A 14 -6.42 -9.65 1.37
C PHE A 14 -5.33 -9.04 2.25
N PHE A 15 -4.93 -7.80 1.98
CA PHE A 15 -3.85 -7.16 2.72
C PHE A 15 -4.16 -5.70 3.05
N VAL A 16 -3.70 -5.31 4.23
CA VAL A 16 -3.90 -3.99 4.84
C VAL A 16 -2.53 -3.40 5.18
N PRO A 17 -1.89 -2.70 4.24
CA PRO A 17 -0.80 -1.79 4.52
C PRO A 17 -1.34 -0.63 5.35
N PHE A 18 -0.57 -0.25 6.37
CA PHE A 18 -0.88 0.89 7.21
C PHE A 18 0.41 1.55 7.67
N GLN A 19 0.30 2.80 8.06
CA GLN A 19 1.35 3.55 8.73
C GLN A 19 0.71 4.30 9.88
N PHE A 20 1.31 4.21 11.06
CA PHE A 20 0.88 5.04 12.18
C PHE A 20 1.20 6.51 11.92
N GLY A 21 0.36 7.38 12.47
CA GLY A 21 0.67 8.80 12.52
C GLY A 21 1.87 9.06 13.44
N ARG A 22 2.58 10.15 13.19
CA ARG A 22 3.66 10.65 14.04
C ARG A 22 3.35 12.10 14.36
N ALA A 23 3.26 12.42 15.64
CA ALA A 23 3.14 13.79 16.09
C ALA A 23 4.38 14.60 15.67
N TRP A 24 4.25 15.93 15.60
CA TRP A 24 5.34 16.83 15.23
C TRP A 24 6.59 16.64 16.11
N GLU A 25 6.37 16.46 17.41
CA GLU A 25 7.42 16.28 18.42
C GLU A 25 8.17 14.94 18.25
N ASP A 26 7.50 13.93 17.67
CA ASP A 26 8.03 12.60 17.41
C ASP A 26 8.64 12.44 16.01
N LEU A 27 8.64 13.52 15.21
CA LEU A 27 9.31 13.54 13.91
C LEU A 27 10.84 13.46 14.10
N ALA A 28 11.50 12.81 13.14
CA ALA A 28 12.96 12.90 13.09
C ALA A 28 13.38 14.37 12.89
N PRO A 29 14.50 14.84 13.49
CA PRO A 29 14.95 16.22 13.30
C PRO A 29 15.08 16.62 11.83
N SER A 30 15.59 15.71 10.99
CA SER A 30 15.70 15.92 9.54
C SER A 30 14.36 16.05 8.79
N GLU A 31 13.25 15.61 9.38
CA GLU A 31 11.90 15.84 8.85
C GLU A 31 11.29 17.14 9.40
N GLN A 32 11.62 17.53 10.64
CA GLN A 32 11.27 18.86 11.17
C GLN A 32 11.96 19.98 10.35
N ASP A 33 13.14 19.72 9.82
CA ASP A 33 13.87 20.59 8.89
C ASP A 33 13.21 20.70 7.49
N LYS A 34 12.06 20.04 7.27
CA LYS A 34 11.26 20.12 6.03
C LYS A 34 9.91 20.80 6.28
N PRO A 35 9.89 22.13 6.56
CA PRO A 35 8.66 22.85 6.90
C PRO A 35 7.60 22.85 5.78
N HIS A 36 8.03 22.60 4.53
CA HIS A 36 7.13 22.46 3.39
C HIS A 36 6.38 21.11 3.36
N LEU A 37 6.85 20.10 4.09
CA LEU A 37 6.19 18.81 4.26
C LEU A 37 5.42 18.72 5.58
N TYR A 38 6.02 19.24 6.64
CA TYR A 38 5.45 19.27 7.98
C TYR A 38 5.62 20.69 8.54
N PRO A 39 4.58 21.52 8.50
CA PRO A 39 4.66 22.85 9.09
C PRO A 39 4.90 22.75 10.61
N PRO A 40 5.81 23.57 11.18
CA PRO A 40 6.06 23.56 12.61
C PRO A 40 4.80 23.84 13.43
N GLY A 41 4.56 23.02 14.46
CA GLY A 41 3.40 23.13 15.33
C GLY A 41 2.09 22.54 14.78
N GLU A 42 2.13 21.85 13.63
CA GLU A 42 1.01 21.05 13.13
C GLU A 42 1.05 19.59 13.63
N VAL A 43 0.09 18.76 13.18
CA VAL A 43 -0.14 17.38 13.64
C VAL A 43 1.02 16.41 13.28
N GLY A 44 1.95 16.82 12.42
CA GLY A 44 3.04 15.97 11.92
C GLY A 44 2.58 15.09 10.76
N SER A 45 2.99 13.82 10.74
CA SER A 45 2.57 12.87 9.70
C SER A 45 1.28 12.17 10.10
N LEU A 46 0.23 12.27 9.28
CA LEU A 46 -1.00 11.53 9.52
C LEU A 46 -0.82 10.03 9.30
N GLY A 47 -1.56 9.26 10.08
CA GLY A 47 -1.67 7.82 9.89
C GLY A 47 -2.61 7.49 8.73
N TRP A 48 -2.39 6.34 8.10
CA TRP A 48 -3.21 5.88 6.99
C TRP A 48 -3.28 4.37 6.95
N LEU A 49 -4.32 3.85 6.30
CA LEU A 49 -4.46 2.44 5.96
C LEU A 49 -5.16 2.31 4.61
N THR A 50 -4.83 1.25 3.88
CA THR A 50 -5.51 0.90 2.63
C THR A 50 -6.02 -0.54 2.70
N LEU A 51 -7.18 -0.79 2.10
CA LEU A 51 -7.70 -2.15 1.93
C LEU A 51 -7.40 -2.62 0.52
N ASN A 52 -6.82 -3.81 0.39
CA ASN A 52 -6.33 -4.30 -0.89
C ASN A 52 -6.64 -5.79 -1.04
N VAL A 53 -6.87 -6.22 -2.28
CA VAL A 53 -7.06 -7.63 -2.63
C VAL A 53 -6.22 -8.00 -3.83
N ARG A 54 -5.66 -9.20 -3.82
CA ARG A 54 -4.83 -9.74 -4.88
C ARG A 54 -5.19 -11.19 -5.14
N GLY A 55 -5.51 -11.51 -6.38
CA GLY A 55 -5.72 -12.86 -6.88
C GLY A 55 -4.59 -13.30 -7.80
N ASN A 56 -4.23 -14.57 -7.73
CA ASN A 56 -3.37 -15.25 -8.68
C ASN A 56 -4.03 -16.58 -9.09
N TYR A 57 -4.01 -16.87 -10.38
CA TYR A 57 -4.50 -18.12 -10.94
C TYR A 57 -3.40 -18.78 -11.78
N LEU A 58 -3.08 -20.03 -11.47
CA LEU A 58 -2.18 -20.87 -12.24
C LEU A 58 -2.94 -21.47 -13.43
N ILE A 59 -2.70 -20.92 -14.63
CA ILE A 59 -3.32 -21.41 -15.86
C ILE A 59 -2.78 -22.80 -16.19
N ASN A 60 -1.46 -22.98 -16.05
CA ASN A 60 -0.74 -24.25 -16.12
C ASN A 60 0.61 -24.12 -15.37
N ASP A 61 1.40 -25.19 -15.32
CA ASP A 61 2.65 -25.24 -14.54
C ASP A 61 3.69 -24.17 -14.90
N ARG A 62 3.53 -23.51 -16.06
CA ARG A 62 4.45 -22.49 -16.58
C ARG A 62 3.82 -21.11 -16.69
N LEU A 63 2.52 -20.96 -16.52
CA LEU A 63 1.79 -19.70 -16.79
C LEU A 63 0.81 -19.37 -15.67
N SER A 64 0.85 -18.14 -15.18
CA SER A 64 -0.09 -17.62 -14.20
C SER A 64 -0.60 -16.23 -14.54
N ALA A 65 -1.85 -15.95 -14.22
CA ALA A 65 -2.45 -14.62 -14.29
C ALA A 65 -2.63 -14.05 -12.89
N GLN A 66 -2.49 -12.74 -12.77
CA GLN A 66 -2.65 -11.99 -11.52
C GLN A 66 -3.52 -10.77 -11.76
N LEU A 67 -4.44 -10.54 -10.83
CA LEU A 67 -5.29 -9.35 -10.76
C LEU A 67 -5.23 -8.83 -9.32
N ALA A 68 -5.02 -7.52 -9.14
CA ALA A 68 -5.11 -6.89 -7.83
C ALA A 68 -5.90 -5.59 -7.93
N VAL A 69 -6.62 -5.28 -6.85
CA VAL A 69 -7.23 -3.97 -6.63
C VAL A 69 -6.61 -3.43 -5.35
N GLU A 70 -5.91 -2.30 -5.49
CA GLU A 70 -5.22 -1.63 -4.40
C GLU A 70 -5.96 -0.35 -4.03
N ASN A 71 -5.93 -0.01 -2.74
CA ASN A 71 -6.64 1.11 -2.14
C ASN A 71 -8.15 1.14 -2.49
N ILE A 72 -8.87 0.06 -2.17
CA ILE A 72 -10.29 -0.14 -2.49
C ILE A 72 -11.16 1.06 -2.02
N LEU A 73 -10.85 1.59 -0.83
CA LEU A 73 -11.57 2.71 -0.21
C LEU A 73 -11.22 4.08 -0.82
N ASP A 74 -10.28 4.13 -1.77
CA ASP A 74 -9.80 5.38 -2.36
C ASP A 74 -9.29 6.39 -1.30
N THR A 75 -8.63 5.86 -0.26
CA THR A 75 -8.04 6.67 0.80
C THR A 75 -7.00 7.61 0.20
N HIS A 76 -7.16 8.92 0.37
CA HIS A 76 -6.10 9.88 0.09
C HIS A 76 -5.07 9.84 1.22
N TYR A 77 -3.81 9.55 0.90
CA TYR A 77 -2.76 9.51 1.90
C TYR A 77 -1.41 9.93 1.32
N ARG A 78 -0.48 10.27 2.22
CA ARG A 78 0.91 10.60 1.92
C ARG A 78 1.80 9.74 2.81
N PRO A 79 2.64 8.86 2.24
CA PRO A 79 3.61 8.12 3.03
C PRO A 79 4.57 9.07 3.76
N TYR A 80 5.02 8.66 4.95
CA TYR A 80 5.98 9.45 5.71
C TYR A 80 7.24 9.74 4.88
N SER A 81 7.71 10.98 4.95
CA SER A 81 8.90 11.50 4.25
C SER A 81 8.77 11.58 2.71
N SER A 82 7.66 11.11 2.13
CA SER A 82 7.45 11.10 0.66
C SER A 82 7.33 12.50 0.06
N GLY A 83 6.60 13.39 0.74
CA GLY A 83 6.19 14.68 0.18
C GLY A 83 5.18 14.61 -0.98
N ILE A 84 4.90 13.42 -1.49
CA ILE A 84 4.00 13.17 -2.64
C ILE A 84 2.83 12.29 -2.18
N SER A 85 1.61 12.70 -2.55
CA SER A 85 0.41 11.89 -2.30
C SER A 85 0.49 10.56 -3.06
N ALA A 86 0.18 9.47 -2.36
CA ALA A 86 0.18 8.15 -2.95
C ALA A 86 -1.00 7.94 -3.91
N PRO A 87 -0.94 6.92 -4.78
CA PRO A 87 -2.05 6.58 -5.66
C PRO A 87 -3.36 6.31 -4.89
N GLY A 88 -4.48 6.78 -5.46
CA GLY A 88 -5.82 6.38 -5.07
C GLY A 88 -6.11 4.93 -5.44
N ARG A 89 -7.39 4.59 -5.62
CA ARG A 89 -7.79 3.25 -6.07
C ARG A 89 -7.15 2.91 -7.43
N ASN A 90 -6.50 1.77 -7.50
CA ASN A 90 -5.85 1.31 -8.74
C ASN A 90 -6.00 -0.20 -8.95
N ILE A 91 -5.79 -0.63 -10.21
CA ILE A 91 -5.94 -2.02 -10.64
C ILE A 91 -4.64 -2.47 -11.29
N VAL A 92 -4.11 -3.61 -10.85
CA VAL A 92 -2.89 -4.22 -11.39
C VAL A 92 -3.25 -5.53 -12.07
N VAL A 93 -2.85 -5.68 -13.32
CA VAL A 93 -3.01 -6.91 -14.10
C VAL A 93 -1.65 -7.39 -14.55
N ALA A 94 -1.36 -8.68 -14.36
CA ALA A 94 -0.11 -9.26 -14.81
C ALA A 94 -0.28 -10.68 -15.34
N LEU A 95 0.47 -11.02 -16.37
CA LEU A 95 0.66 -12.38 -16.85
C LEU A 95 2.12 -12.76 -16.62
N ARG A 96 2.36 -13.90 -15.96
CA ARG A 96 3.71 -14.35 -15.60
C ARG A 96 3.97 -15.73 -16.15
N ARG A 97 5.06 -15.87 -16.91
CA ARG A 97 5.59 -17.16 -17.36
C ARG A 97 6.82 -17.53 -16.53
N ARG A 98 6.86 -18.75 -15.98
CA ARG A 98 8.08 -19.31 -15.39
C ARG A 98 8.87 -20.03 -16.51
N LEU A 99 10.17 -19.76 -16.58
CA LEU A 99 11.11 -20.42 -17.50
C LEU A 99 11.54 -21.77 -16.94
#